data_AF-A0A9W7XWI9-F1
#
_entry.id   AF-A0A9W7XWI9-F1
#
_cell.length_a   1.000
_cell.length_b   1.000
_cell.length_c   1.000
_cell.angle_alpha   90.00
_cell.angle_beta   90.00
_cell.angle_gamma   90.00
#
_symmetry.space_group_name_H-M   'P 1'
#
loop_
_entity.id
_entity.type
_entity.pdbx_description
1 polymer ?
#
loop_
_entity_poly.entity_id
_entity_poly.type
_entity_poly.pdbx_seq_one_letter_code
_entity_poly.pdbx_strand_id
1 'polypeptide(L)'
;MSSQHVPLSLRRKIVIALDPELLVPPPVTDDTAEAANSAASNRFLSFKTVAWAKANIIRPTDDHVFLVTSIDPTADKTVAAMWASMFSDQDPHTDRPKEAEAALRRLSEALSRVGVSASVEVMRGEMAEQVAECVRRHRGEILLVQAPERSALASSMWYSWADLCAQQSACPTVLVKRNDLPDNVAVALDPPLPTATTAVDPADSQQPEPDFT
;
A
#
# COMPACT_ATOMS: atom_id res chain seq x y z
N MET A 1 29.33 19.34 1.13
CA MET A 1 28.13 20.13 0.79
C MET A 1 27.10 19.88 1.88
N SER A 2 26.78 20.87 2.70
CA SER A 2 25.78 20.74 3.77
C SER A 2 24.40 20.57 3.14
N SER A 3 23.82 19.38 3.27
CA SER A 3 22.44 19.11 2.88
C SER A 3 21.51 19.97 3.74
N GLN A 4 21.07 21.11 3.20
CA GLN A 4 20.05 21.94 3.82
C GLN A 4 18.76 21.13 3.92
N HIS A 5 18.45 20.67 5.14
CA HIS A 5 17.27 19.88 5.40
C HIS A 5 16.08 20.82 5.54
N VAL A 6 15.11 20.76 4.62
CA VAL A 6 13.88 21.57 4.70
C VAL A 6 13.08 21.12 5.93
N PRO A 7 12.74 22.04 6.86
CA PRO A 7 11.89 21.73 8.02
C PRO A 7 10.57 21.09 7.58
N LEU A 8 10.08 20.11 8.34
CA LEU A 8 8.85 19.38 7.98
C LEU A 8 7.64 20.30 7.75
N SER A 9 7.53 21.43 8.44
CA SER A 9 6.44 22.41 8.27
C SER A 9 6.46 23.13 6.92
N LEU A 10 7.62 23.20 6.25
CA LEU A 10 7.82 23.87 4.96
C LEU A 10 7.85 22.89 3.79
N ARG A 11 7.81 21.58 4.06
CA ARG A 11 7.74 20.56 3.03
C ARG A 11 6.37 20.51 2.39
N ARG A 12 6.35 20.26 1.09
CA ARG A 12 5.12 20.01 0.35
C ARG A 12 4.43 18.77 0.88
N LYS A 13 3.11 18.83 1.06
CA LYS A 13 2.31 17.75 1.64
C LYS A 13 1.64 16.94 0.56
N ILE A 14 1.94 15.64 0.51
CA ILE A 14 1.31 14.69 -0.43
C ILE A 14 0.46 13.73 0.38
N VAL A 15 -0.82 13.59 0.04
CA VAL A 15 -1.71 12.60 0.63
C VAL A 15 -1.85 11.43 -0.34
N ILE A 16 -1.64 10.21 0.11
CA ILE A 16 -1.84 8.99 -0.68
C ILE A 16 -2.94 8.17 0.00
N ALA A 17 -4.12 8.16 -0.62
CA ALA A 17 -5.26 7.37 -0.19
C ALA A 17 -5.19 5.96 -0.78
N LEU A 18 -5.12 4.97 0.09
CA LEU A 18 -5.00 3.55 -0.26
C LEU A 18 -6.29 2.82 0.10
N ASP A 19 -6.65 1.82 -0.71
CA ASP A 19 -7.88 1.06 -0.52
C ASP A 19 -7.78 0.14 0.72
N PRO A 20 -8.72 0.25 1.70
CA PRO A 20 -8.71 -0.61 2.88
C PRO A 20 -8.78 -2.11 2.55
N GLU A 21 -9.48 -2.50 1.48
CA GLU A 21 -9.62 -3.91 1.07
C GLU A 21 -8.32 -4.51 0.53
N LEU A 22 -7.42 -3.66 0.02
CA LEU A 22 -6.10 -4.08 -0.43
C LEU A 22 -5.09 -4.19 0.72
N LEU A 23 -5.27 -3.35 1.75
CA LEU A 23 -4.43 -3.36 2.95
C LEU A 23 -4.81 -4.51 3.89
N VAL A 24 -6.11 -4.71 4.09
CA VAL A 24 -6.72 -5.68 5.00
C VAL A 24 -7.77 -6.47 4.22
N PRO A 25 -7.34 -7.49 3.46
CA PRO A 25 -8.28 -8.35 2.74
C PRO A 25 -9.20 -9.04 3.76
N PRO A 26 -10.47 -9.28 3.40
CA PRO A 26 -11.42 -9.94 4.29
C PRO A 26 -10.91 -11.34 4.66
N PRO A 27 -11.24 -11.84 5.86
CA PRO A 27 -10.89 -13.19 6.27
C PRO A 27 -11.46 -14.17 5.24
N VAL A 28 -10.59 -14.93 4.59
CA VAL A 28 -11.00 -15.91 3.60
C VAL A 28 -11.52 -17.12 4.37
N THR A 29 -12.75 -17.54 4.07
CA THR A 29 -13.43 -18.63 4.77
C THR A 29 -12.83 -20.01 4.49
N ASP A 30 -11.92 -20.10 3.51
CA ASP A 30 -11.25 -21.33 3.12
C ASP A 30 -9.73 -21.23 3.36
N ASP A 31 -9.19 -22.17 4.16
CA ASP A 31 -7.75 -22.39 4.40
C ASP A 31 -7.06 -22.95 3.14
N THR A 32 -7.07 -22.18 2.05
CA THR A 32 -6.47 -22.56 0.78
C THR A 32 -5.28 -21.66 0.44
N ALA A 33 -4.27 -22.22 -0.21
CA ALA A 33 -3.10 -21.46 -0.69
C ALA A 33 -3.48 -20.28 -1.61
N GLU A 34 -4.67 -20.34 -2.22
CA GLU A 34 -5.24 -19.30 -3.07
C GLU A 34 -5.58 -18.01 -2.29
N ALA A 35 -6.10 -18.14 -1.07
CA ALA A 35 -6.36 -17.03 -0.16
C ALA A 35 -5.09 -16.25 0.19
N ALA A 36 -4.03 -16.97 0.54
CA ALA A 36 -2.73 -16.40 0.89
C ALA A 36 -2.08 -15.69 -0.32
N ASN A 37 -2.18 -16.29 -1.51
CA ASN A 37 -1.68 -15.69 -2.76
C ASN A 37 -2.47 -14.42 -3.11
N SER A 38 -3.78 -14.40 -2.92
CA SER A 38 -4.61 -13.22 -3.14
C SER A 38 -4.25 -12.07 -2.19
N ALA A 39 -4.08 -12.35 -0.90
CA ALA A 39 -3.66 -11.36 0.09
C ALA A 39 -2.26 -10.79 -0.20
N ALA A 40 -1.31 -11.64 -0.60
CA ALA A 40 0.03 -11.22 -1.01
C ALA A 40 -0.01 -10.35 -2.28
N SER A 41 -0.79 -10.77 -3.29
CA SER A 41 -1.02 -10.01 -4.51
C SER A 41 -1.63 -8.65 -4.19
N ASN A 42 -2.61 -8.56 -3.29
CA ASN A 42 -3.28 -7.31 -2.94
C ASN A 42 -2.33 -6.32 -2.25
N ARG A 43 -1.55 -6.79 -1.28
CA ARG A 43 -0.53 -5.96 -0.60
C ARG A 43 0.51 -5.42 -1.55
N PHE A 44 0.90 -6.22 -2.55
CA PHE A 44 1.84 -5.80 -3.58
C PHE A 44 1.33 -4.59 -4.39
N LEU A 45 0.02 -4.39 -4.51
CA LEU A 45 -0.56 -3.28 -5.28
C LEU A 45 -0.45 -1.94 -4.57
N SER A 46 -0.73 -1.89 -3.27
CA SER A 46 -0.51 -0.68 -2.49
C SER A 46 0.97 -0.30 -2.51
N PHE A 47 1.85 -1.31 -2.45
CA PHE A 47 3.29 -1.10 -2.61
C PHE A 47 3.66 -0.54 -3.98
N LYS A 48 3.15 -1.11 -5.07
CA LYS A 48 3.36 -0.61 -6.45
C LYS A 48 2.93 0.85 -6.59
N THR A 49 1.78 1.21 -6.02
CA THR A 49 1.25 2.59 -6.06
C THR A 49 2.21 3.55 -5.38
N VAL A 50 2.67 3.23 -4.17
CA VAL A 50 3.60 4.07 -3.42
C VAL A 50 4.97 4.12 -4.12
N ALA A 51 5.42 3.02 -4.72
CA ALA A 51 6.68 2.97 -5.46
C ALA A 51 6.65 3.84 -6.72
N TRP A 52 5.53 3.78 -7.44
CA TRP A 52 5.29 4.64 -8.58
C TRP A 52 5.23 6.12 -8.17
N ALA A 53 4.52 6.44 -7.09
CA ALA A 53 4.47 7.79 -6.54
C ALA A 53 5.87 8.30 -6.19
N LYS A 54 6.70 7.44 -5.59
CA LYS A 54 8.09 7.75 -5.25
C LYS A 54 8.96 8.01 -6.48
N ALA A 55 8.76 7.24 -7.54
CA ALA A 55 9.54 7.40 -8.77
C ALA A 55 9.14 8.63 -9.60
N ASN A 56 7.87 9.05 -9.55
CA ASN A 56 7.32 10.03 -10.49
C ASN A 56 6.90 11.36 -9.86
N ILE A 57 6.57 11.40 -8.57
CA ILE A 57 5.93 12.56 -7.92
C ILE A 57 6.71 13.03 -6.69
N ILE A 58 7.11 12.11 -5.81
CA ILE A 58 7.68 12.44 -4.51
C ILE A 58 9.16 12.83 -4.65
N ARG A 59 9.52 13.95 -4.05
CA ARG A 59 10.89 14.43 -3.86
C ARG A 59 11.32 14.18 -2.42
N PRO A 60 12.25 13.24 -2.15
CA PRO A 60 12.56 12.80 -0.78
C PRO A 60 12.91 13.91 0.22
N THR A 61 13.61 14.96 -0.23
CA THR A 61 14.06 16.07 0.63
C THR A 61 12.99 17.12 0.88
N ASP A 62 12.05 17.27 -0.04
CA ASP A 62 11.17 18.45 -0.11
C ASP A 62 9.72 18.11 0.23
N ASP A 63 9.37 16.83 0.19
CA ASP A 63 8.01 16.36 0.38
C ASP A 63 7.86 15.61 1.71
N HIS A 64 6.64 15.62 2.23
CA HIS A 64 6.18 14.77 3.32
C HIS A 64 4.90 14.06 2.91
N VAL A 65 4.85 12.75 3.10
CA VAL A 65 3.76 11.89 2.63
C VAL A 65 2.84 11.50 3.78
N PHE A 66 1.54 11.66 3.61
CA PHE A 66 0.53 11.05 4.48
C PHE A 66 -0.05 9.84 3.77
N LEU A 67 0.21 8.65 4.30
CA LEU A 67 -0.40 7.40 3.86
C LEU A 67 -1.70 7.21 4.63
N VAL A 68 -2.83 7.21 3.93
CA VAL A 68 -4.14 7.26 4.58
C VAL A 68 -5.08 6.20 4.06
N THR A 69 -5.93 5.70 4.95
CA THR A 69 -7.06 4.83 4.62
C THR A 69 -8.22 5.16 5.54
N SER A 70 -9.44 4.82 5.12
CA SER A 70 -10.62 4.88 5.97
C SER A 70 -11.26 3.51 6.05
N ILE A 71 -11.79 3.17 7.22
CA ILE A 71 -12.60 1.96 7.43
C ILE A 71 -14.01 2.42 7.77
N ASP A 72 -14.96 2.02 6.92
CA ASP A 72 -16.36 2.29 7.14
C ASP A 72 -17.04 1.05 7.76
N PRO A 73 -17.39 1.09 9.07
CA PRO A 73 -18.07 -0.02 9.72
C PRO A 73 -19.50 -0.24 9.21
N THR A 74 -20.04 0.69 8.42
CA THR A 74 -21.38 0.59 7.84
C THR A 74 -21.39 0.01 6.44
N ALA A 75 -20.28 0.08 5.70
CA ALA A 75 -20.13 -0.55 4.39
C ALA A 75 -20.14 -2.10 4.48
N ASP A 76 -19.65 -2.63 5.60
CA ASP A 76 -19.74 -4.05 5.99
C ASP A 76 -21.18 -4.50 6.36
N LYS A 77 -22.24 -3.72 6.07
CA LYS A 77 -23.65 -4.14 6.28
C LYS A 77 -24.35 -4.61 5.00
N THR A 78 -23.60 -4.95 3.97
CA THR A 78 -24.13 -5.60 2.77
C THR A 78 -24.56 -7.05 3.07
N VAL A 79 -25.46 -7.60 2.24
CA VAL A 79 -26.07 -8.94 2.40
C VAL A 79 -25.04 -10.05 2.67
N ALA A 80 -23.80 -9.91 2.17
CA ALA A 80 -22.68 -10.81 2.43
C ALA A 80 -22.27 -10.89 3.90
N ALA A 81 -22.22 -9.75 4.62
CA ALA A 81 -21.93 -9.73 6.05
C ALA A 81 -23.11 -10.20 6.91
N MET A 82 -24.33 -10.04 6.40
CA MET A 82 -25.54 -10.60 7.00
C MET A 82 -25.57 -12.14 6.88
N TRP A 83 -25.00 -12.69 5.80
CA TRP A 83 -24.78 -14.13 5.65
C TRP A 83 -23.60 -14.62 6.52
N ALA A 84 -22.47 -13.92 6.54
CA ALA A 84 -21.31 -14.30 7.34
C ALA A 84 -21.61 -14.33 8.85
N SER A 85 -22.46 -13.42 9.33
CA SER A 85 -22.91 -13.37 10.73
C SER A 85 -23.96 -14.44 11.09
N MET A 86 -24.64 -15.06 10.12
CA MET A 86 -25.52 -16.20 10.35
C MET A 86 -24.79 -17.55 10.43
N PHE A 87 -23.55 -17.64 9.92
CA PHE A 87 -22.83 -18.91 9.80
C PHE A 87 -21.49 -18.97 10.55
N SER A 88 -21.08 -17.93 11.28
CA SER A 88 -19.78 -17.91 11.99
C SER A 88 -19.95 -17.71 13.50
N ASP A 89 -19.68 -18.77 14.26
CA ASP A 89 -19.51 -18.77 15.74
C ASP A 89 -18.08 -18.37 16.16
N GLN A 90 -17.29 -17.77 15.26
CA GLN A 90 -15.95 -17.27 15.56
C GLN A 90 -15.99 -15.78 15.90
N ASP A 91 -15.44 -15.42 17.06
CA ASP A 91 -15.28 -14.05 17.56
C ASP A 91 -14.75 -13.10 16.46
N PRO A 92 -15.56 -12.17 15.93
CA PRO A 92 -15.20 -11.32 14.80
C PRO A 92 -14.37 -10.09 15.21
N HIS A 93 -13.62 -10.15 16.32
CA HIS A 93 -12.80 -9.05 16.82
C HIS A 93 -11.39 -9.03 16.24
N THR A 94 -11.28 -9.23 14.93
CA THR A 94 -10.07 -8.80 14.23
C THR A 94 -10.13 -7.28 14.11
N ASP A 95 -9.24 -6.58 14.82
CA ASP A 95 -9.15 -5.12 14.77
C ASP A 95 -8.65 -4.65 13.38
N ARG A 96 -9.53 -4.66 12.36
CA ARG A 96 -9.22 -4.19 10.99
C ARG A 96 -8.48 -2.84 10.97
N PRO A 97 -8.81 -1.85 11.84
CA PRO A 97 -8.03 -0.61 11.92
C PRO A 97 -6.57 -0.81 12.30
N LYS A 98 -6.27 -1.71 13.23
CA LYS A 98 -4.88 -2.01 13.64
C LYS A 98 -4.11 -2.70 12.54
N GLU A 99 -4.75 -3.61 11.80
CA GLU A 99 -4.13 -4.29 10.66
C GLU A 99 -3.83 -3.32 9.51
N ALA A 100 -4.77 -2.42 9.21
CA ALA A 100 -4.60 -1.39 8.21
C ALA A 100 -3.46 -0.43 8.62
N GLU A 101 -3.43 -0.03 9.89
CA GLU A 101 -2.35 0.80 10.42
C GLU A 101 -0.99 0.10 10.31
N ALA A 102 -0.91 -1.19 10.65
CA ALA A 102 0.31 -1.98 10.51
C ALA A 102 0.77 -2.09 9.06
N ALA A 103 -0.15 -2.26 8.11
CA ALA A 103 0.16 -2.28 6.68
C ALA A 103 0.71 -0.93 6.20
N LEU A 104 0.07 0.17 6.58
CA LEU A 104 0.53 1.52 6.26
C LEU A 104 1.88 1.85 6.91
N ARG A 105 2.13 1.39 8.15
CA ARG A 105 3.42 1.56 8.83
C ARG A 105 4.56 0.89 8.07
N ARG A 106 4.36 -0.32 7.54
CA ARG A 106 5.36 -0.99 6.68
C ARG A 106 5.68 -0.17 5.43
N LEU A 107 4.67 0.43 4.79
CA LEU A 107 4.88 1.33 3.64
C LEU A 107 5.64 2.60 4.04
N SER A 108 5.31 3.19 5.19
CA SER A 108 6.02 4.34 5.74
C SER A 108 7.49 4.04 6.07
N GLU A 109 7.77 2.85 6.63
CA GLU A 109 9.13 2.38 6.87
C GLU A 109 9.90 2.20 5.55
N ALA A 110 9.28 1.63 4.52
CA ALA A 110 9.90 1.50 3.20
C ALA A 110 10.23 2.87 2.58
N LEU A 111 9.32 3.85 2.68
CA LEU A 111 9.57 5.23 2.26
C LEU A 111 10.72 5.88 3.06
N SER A 112 10.77 5.64 4.36
CA SER A 112 11.81 6.18 5.24
C SER A 112 13.20 5.64 4.90
N ARG A 113 13.31 4.35 4.51
CA ARG A 113 14.57 3.75 4.05
C ARG A 113 15.13 4.42 2.79
N VAL A 114 14.26 4.99 1.95
CA VAL A 114 14.65 5.76 0.75
C VAL A 114 14.68 7.28 0.98
N GLY A 115 14.67 7.72 2.24
CA GLY A 115 14.81 9.13 2.62
C GLY A 115 13.54 9.97 2.49
N VAL A 116 12.38 9.36 2.25
CA VAL A 116 11.10 10.06 2.20
C VAL A 116 10.48 10.08 3.59
N SER A 117 10.10 11.28 4.07
CA SER A 117 9.37 11.40 5.34
C SER A 117 7.90 11.05 5.14
N ALA A 118 7.37 10.12 5.94
CA ALA A 118 6.00 9.68 5.84
C ALA A 118 5.30 9.55 7.21
N SER A 119 3.99 9.82 7.23
CA SER A 119 3.07 9.63 8.36
C SER A 119 1.92 8.72 7.94
N VAL A 120 1.28 8.07 8.92
CA VAL A 120 0.19 7.12 8.69
C VAL A 120 -1.06 7.61 9.40
N GLU A 121 -2.22 7.52 8.73
CA GLU A 121 -3.51 7.82 9.33
C GLU A 121 -4.57 6.79 8.92
N VAL A 122 -5.23 6.18 9.90
CA VAL A 122 -6.40 5.31 9.69
C VAL A 122 -7.62 6.02 10.23
N MET A 123 -8.55 6.35 9.34
CA MET A 123 -9.77 7.09 9.64
C MET A 123 -10.97 6.14 9.74
N ARG A 124 -12.08 6.63 10.27
CA ARG A 124 -13.34 5.90 10.37
C ARG A 124 -14.43 6.63 9.62
N GLY A 125 -15.21 5.92 8.82
CA GLY A 125 -16.30 6.46 8.02
C GLY A 125 -16.04 6.42 6.51
N GLU A 126 -16.85 7.15 5.76
CA GLU A 126 -16.82 7.13 4.29
C GLU A 126 -15.48 7.61 3.75
N MET A 127 -14.85 6.81 2.88
CA MET A 127 -13.50 7.06 2.37
C MET A 127 -13.36 8.44 1.70
N ALA A 128 -14.31 8.84 0.86
CA ALA A 128 -14.23 10.10 0.14
C ALA A 128 -14.25 11.33 1.06
N GLU A 129 -15.16 11.35 2.03
CA GLU A 129 -15.29 12.42 3.01
C GLU A 129 -14.04 12.49 3.91
N GLN A 130 -13.61 11.35 4.43
CA GLN A 130 -12.46 11.29 5.35
C GLN A 130 -11.16 11.71 4.65
N VAL A 131 -10.93 11.27 3.41
CA VAL A 131 -9.76 11.69 2.62
C VAL A 131 -9.81 13.19 2.32
N ALA A 132 -10.97 13.74 1.94
CA ALA A 132 -11.10 15.18 1.68
C ALA A 132 -10.85 16.03 2.94
N GLU A 133 -11.34 15.59 4.10
CA GLU A 133 -11.05 16.22 5.39
C GLU A 133 -9.56 16.11 5.75
N CYS A 134 -8.94 14.95 5.54
CA CYS A 134 -7.51 14.73 5.77
C CYS A 134 -6.63 15.67 4.92
N VAL A 135 -6.95 15.81 3.63
CA VAL A 135 -6.29 16.76 2.72
C VAL A 135 -6.42 18.19 3.24
N ARG A 136 -7.60 18.62 3.68
CA ARG A 136 -7.81 19.97 4.24
C ARG A 136 -7.02 20.17 5.54
N ARG A 137 -7.07 19.20 6.46
CA ARG A 137 -6.39 19.25 7.77
C ARG A 137 -4.89 19.39 7.64
N HIS A 138 -4.28 18.61 6.76
CA HIS A 138 -2.83 18.61 6.54
C HIS A 138 -2.36 19.59 5.48
N ARG A 139 -3.29 20.36 4.87
CA ARG A 139 -3.02 21.25 3.73
C ARG A 139 -2.31 20.51 2.60
N GLY A 140 -2.84 19.34 2.24
CA GLY A 140 -2.33 18.52 1.15
C GLY A 140 -2.34 19.29 -0.16
N GLU A 141 -1.20 19.34 -0.85
CA GLU A 141 -1.03 20.02 -2.13
C GLU A 141 -1.27 19.08 -3.32
N ILE A 142 -1.12 17.78 -3.10
CA ILE A 142 -1.42 16.73 -4.09
C ILE A 142 -2.10 15.59 -3.36
N LEU A 143 -3.21 15.10 -3.93
CA LEU A 143 -3.86 13.88 -3.53
C LEU A 143 -3.59 12.79 -4.57
N LEU A 144 -2.99 11.68 -4.16
CA LEU A 144 -2.97 10.45 -4.94
C LEU A 144 -4.04 9.51 -4.40
N VAL A 145 -4.79 8.90 -5.30
CA VAL A 145 -5.83 7.93 -4.95
C VAL A 145 -5.56 6.63 -5.67
N GLN A 146 -5.40 5.55 -4.92
CA GLN A 146 -5.37 4.19 -5.48
C GLN A 146 -6.80 3.81 -5.89
N ALA A 147 -7.08 3.79 -7.19
CA ALA A 147 -8.41 3.46 -7.67
C ALA A 147 -8.67 1.94 -7.50
N PRO A 148 -9.80 1.53 -6.93
CA PRO A 148 -10.18 0.11 -6.85
C PRO A 148 -10.37 -0.45 -8.26
N GLU A 149 -9.98 -1.72 -8.46
CA GLU A 149 -10.34 -2.42 -9.68
C GLU A 149 -11.83 -2.78 -9.66
N ARG A 150 -12.55 -2.31 -10.69
CA ARG A 150 -13.90 -2.79 -10.97
C ARG A 150 -13.87 -3.59 -12.26
N SER A 151 -14.57 -4.72 -12.27
CA SER A 151 -14.85 -5.45 -13.50
C SER A 151 -15.64 -4.57 -14.47
N ALA A 152 -15.44 -4.76 -15.78
CA ALA A 152 -16.02 -3.89 -16.83
C ALA A 152 -17.56 -3.78 -16.81
N LEU A 153 -18.24 -4.71 -16.14
CA LEU A 153 -19.69 -4.66 -15.91
C LEU A 153 -20.07 -3.81 -14.68
N ALA A 154 -19.21 -3.74 -13.66
CA ALA A 154 -19.41 -2.96 -12.43
C ALA A 154 -18.99 -1.48 -12.56
N SER A 155 -18.27 -1.12 -13.63
CA SER A 155 -17.86 0.27 -13.89
C SER A 155 -19.02 1.18 -14.33
N SER A 156 -20.18 0.65 -14.72
CA SER A 156 -21.28 1.45 -15.28
C SER A 156 -22.29 1.95 -14.24
N MET A 157 -22.30 1.43 -13.00
CA MET A 157 -23.43 1.68 -12.09
C MET A 157 -23.19 2.65 -10.94
N TRP A 158 -21.96 2.90 -10.46
CA TRP A 158 -21.73 3.91 -9.41
C TRP A 158 -20.36 4.58 -9.50
N TYR A 159 -20.29 5.87 -9.17
CA TYR A 159 -19.02 6.58 -8.91
C TYR A 159 -18.24 5.80 -7.85
N SER A 160 -16.95 5.55 -8.12
CA SER A 160 -16.08 4.97 -7.11
C SER A 160 -15.79 6.03 -6.04
N TRP A 161 -15.44 5.58 -4.83
CA TRP A 161 -14.97 6.50 -3.79
C TRP A 161 -13.78 7.34 -4.28
N ALA A 162 -12.98 6.81 -5.20
CA ALA A 162 -11.87 7.51 -5.83
C ALA A 162 -12.33 8.67 -6.73
N ASP A 163 -13.42 8.50 -7.47
CA ASP A 163 -14.01 9.58 -8.27
C ASP A 163 -14.57 10.68 -7.36
N LEU A 164 -15.21 10.30 -6.25
CA LEU A 164 -15.71 11.24 -5.24
C LEU A 164 -14.55 12.01 -4.59
N CYS A 165 -13.44 11.35 -4.25
CA CYS A 165 -12.22 12.02 -3.80
C CYS A 165 -11.75 13.07 -4.81
N ALA A 166 -11.71 12.75 -6.11
CA ALA A 166 -11.28 13.70 -7.14
C ALA A 166 -12.23 14.89 -7.28
N GLN A 167 -13.53 14.70 -7.08
CA GLN A 167 -14.52 15.78 -7.12
C GLN A 167 -14.49 16.68 -5.88
N GLN A 168 -14.23 16.11 -4.70
CA GLN A 168 -14.31 16.80 -3.41
C GLN A 168 -12.98 17.37 -2.92
N SER A 169 -11.85 16.89 -3.47
CA SER A 169 -10.53 17.32 -3.03
C SER A 169 -10.29 18.81 -3.29
N ALA A 170 -9.69 19.48 -2.32
CA ALA A 170 -9.28 20.88 -2.44
C ALA A 170 -7.98 21.07 -3.25
N CYS A 171 -7.35 19.98 -3.70
CA CYS A 171 -6.07 20.00 -4.41
C CYS A 171 -6.06 19.08 -5.64
N PRO A 172 -5.11 19.27 -6.58
CA PRO A 172 -4.93 18.39 -7.72
C PRO A 172 -4.88 16.91 -7.30
N THR A 173 -5.74 16.12 -7.93
CA THR A 173 -5.91 14.70 -7.62
C THR A 173 -5.41 13.82 -8.77
N VAL A 174 -4.56 12.86 -8.44
CA VAL A 174 -4.03 11.85 -9.38
C VAL A 174 -4.66 10.50 -9.04
N LEU A 175 -5.46 9.99 -9.97
CA LEU A 175 -6.02 8.65 -9.87
C LEU A 175 -5.02 7.65 -10.43
N VAL A 176 -4.56 6.72 -9.59
CA VAL A 176 -3.63 5.66 -9.99
C VAL A 176 -4.41 4.38 -10.16
N LYS A 177 -4.54 3.93 -11.41
CA LYS A 177 -5.17 2.64 -11.73
C LYS A 177 -4.13 1.53 -11.70
N ARG A 178 -4.51 0.36 -11.20
CA ARG A 178 -3.63 -0.81 -11.08
C ARG A 178 -2.99 -1.22 -12.40
N ASN A 179 -3.77 -1.29 -13.48
CA ASN A 179 -3.31 -1.73 -14.80
C ASN A 179 -2.35 -0.76 -15.48
N ASP A 180 -2.26 0.47 -14.99
CA ASP A 180 -1.37 1.49 -15.56
C ASP A 180 0.04 1.41 -14.95
N LEU A 181 0.24 0.61 -13.89
CA LEU A 181 1.51 0.49 -13.19
C LEU A 181 2.32 -0.71 -13.71
N PRO A 182 3.50 -0.49 -14.32
CA PRO A 182 4.33 -1.60 -14.75
C PRO A 182 4.91 -2.37 -13.56
N ASP A 183 5.10 -3.68 -13.72
CA ASP A 183 5.50 -4.58 -12.62
C ASP A 183 6.91 -4.29 -12.07
N ASN A 184 7.77 -3.69 -12.88
CA ASN A 184 9.14 -3.32 -12.50
C ASN A 184 9.21 -2.16 -11.50
N VAL A 185 8.12 -1.42 -11.27
CA VAL A 185 8.13 -0.23 -10.41
C VAL A 185 8.26 -0.59 -8.94
N ALA A 186 7.79 -1.76 -8.52
CA ALA A 186 7.88 -2.20 -7.12
C ALA A 186 9.34 -2.32 -6.63
N VAL A 187 10.29 -2.59 -7.51
CA VAL A 187 11.72 -2.75 -7.18
C VAL A 187 12.33 -1.44 -6.63
N ALA A 188 11.67 -0.29 -6.81
CA ALA A 188 12.18 1.01 -6.38
C ALA A 188 12.02 1.32 -4.88
N LEU A 189 11.18 0.56 -4.16
CA LEU A 189 10.94 0.72 -2.71
C LEU A 189 11.39 -0.48 -1.87
N ASP A 190 11.59 -1.64 -2.49
CA ASP A 190 12.17 -2.80 -1.83
C ASP A 190 13.50 -3.10 -2.53
N PRO A 191 14.67 -2.94 -1.88
CA PRO A 191 15.86 -3.58 -2.41
C PRO A 191 15.53 -5.08 -2.50
N PRO A 192 15.90 -5.77 -3.61
CA PRO A 192 15.62 -7.19 -3.72
C PRO A 192 16.12 -7.89 -2.46
N LEU A 193 15.26 -8.70 -1.83
CA LEU A 193 15.69 -9.64 -0.79
C LEU A 193 16.98 -10.27 -1.30
N PRO A 194 18.04 -10.39 -0.48
CA PRO A 194 19.28 -10.99 -0.92
C PRO A 194 18.91 -12.37 -1.47
N THR A 195 18.93 -12.49 -2.80
CA THR A 195 18.89 -13.79 -3.43
C THR A 195 20.10 -14.46 -2.85
N ALA A 196 19.87 -15.55 -2.11
CA ALA A 196 20.92 -16.46 -1.72
C ALA A 196 21.51 -17.00 -3.03
N THR A 197 22.40 -16.21 -3.62
CA THR A 197 23.36 -16.65 -4.60
C THR A 197 24.30 -17.48 -3.75
N THR A 198 23.94 -18.75 -3.61
CA THR A 198 24.91 -19.80 -3.37
C THR A 198 25.86 -19.69 -4.55
N ALA A 199 26.89 -18.86 -4.39
CA ALA A 199 28.14 -19.02 -5.09
C ALA A 199 28.66 -20.39 -4.62
N VAL A 200 28.26 -21.43 -5.35
CA VAL A 200 28.97 -22.70 -5.34
C VAL A 200 30.29 -22.37 -6.02
N ASP A 201 31.30 -22.12 -5.19
CA ASP A 201 32.69 -21.99 -5.59
C ASP A 201 33.12 -23.32 -6.24
N PRO A 202 33.44 -23.38 -7.54
CA PRO A 202 33.96 -24.59 -8.14
C PRO A 202 35.49 -24.57 -8.01
N ALA A 203 36.00 -24.67 -6.79
CA ALA A 203 37.42 -24.81 -6.54
C ALA A 203 37.63 -25.46 -5.17
N ASP A 204 37.72 -26.79 -5.12
CA ASP A 204 38.93 -27.48 -4.65
C ASP A 204 38.73 -29.00 -4.68
N SER A 205 39.31 -29.67 -5.67
CA SER A 205 39.44 -31.14 -5.70
C SER A 205 40.65 -31.52 -6.56
N GLN A 206 41.84 -31.04 -6.19
CA GLN A 206 43.09 -31.68 -6.59
C GLN A 206 43.57 -32.56 -5.43
N GLN A 207 43.28 -33.87 -5.52
CA GLN A 207 44.01 -34.89 -4.75
C GLN A 207 45.39 -35.11 -5.38
N PRO A 208 46.50 -35.10 -4.63
CA PRO A 208 47.75 -35.68 -5.08
C PRO A 208 47.75 -37.21 -4.84
N GLU A 209 48.23 -37.96 -5.84
CA GLU A 209 48.51 -39.40 -5.72
C GLU A 209 49.66 -39.66 -4.73
N PRO A 210 49.63 -40.78 -3.98
CA PRO A 210 50.78 -41.22 -3.20
C PRO A 210 51.76 -42.04 -4.04
N ASP A 211 52.98 -41.55 -4.18
CA ASP A 211 54.14 -42.34 -4.61
C ASP A 211 54.50 -43.37 -3.52
N PHE A 212 54.47 -44.65 -3.89
CA PHE A 212 55.04 -45.75 -3.09
C PHE A 212 56.47 -46.04 -3.57
N THR A 213 57.43 -45.90 -2.65
CA THR A 213 58.72 -46.62 -2.65
C THR A 213 58.90 -47.31 -1.32
#